data_AF-H0G914-F1
#
_entry.id   AF-H0G914-F1
#
_cell.length_a   1.000
_cell.length_b   1.000
_cell.length_c   1.000
_cell.angle_alpha   90.00
_cell.angle_beta   90.00
_cell.angle_gamma   90.00
#
_symmetry.space_group_name_H-M   'P 1'
#
loop_
_entity.id
_entity.type
_entity.pdbx_description
1 polymer ?
#
loop_
_entity_poly.entity_id
_entity_poly.type
_entity_poly.pdbx_seq_one_letter_code
_entity_poly.pdbx_strand_id
1 'polypeptide(L)' 'MRGGDVRTGELFSYVDLEDRVRKDHPLRAIRQIVNEALVSLERDLAALYSPIARPSIAPEKLLRAMLLQAIYP' A
#
# COMPACT_ATOMS: atom_id res chain seq x y z
N MET A 1 -11.63 9.64 -7.77
CA MET A 1 -12.03 9.36 -6.37
C MET A 1 -10.94 8.56 -5.69
N ARG A 2 -10.46 9.00 -4.51
CA ARG A 2 -9.48 8.25 -3.71
C ARG A 2 -10.18 7.02 -3.13
N GLY A 3 -9.97 5.86 -3.74
CA GLY A 3 -10.42 4.60 -3.14
C GLY A 3 -9.71 4.45 -1.80
N GLY A 4 -10.47 4.27 -0.70
CA GLY A 4 -9.89 4.08 0.62
C GLY A 4 -8.86 2.94 0.60
N ASP A 5 -7.88 3.01 1.50
CA ASP A 5 -6.99 1.87 1.74
C ASP A 5 -7.71 0.79 2.55
N VAL A 6 -8.82 0.30 1.98
CA VAL A 6 -9.67 -0.71 2.57
C VAL A 6 -8.88 -2.02 2.54
N ARG A 7 -8.53 -2.50 3.73
CA ARG A 7 -7.98 -3.83 3.91
C ARG A 7 -9.14 -4.81 3.90
N THR A 8 -9.15 -5.72 2.93
CA THR A 8 -10.15 -6.80 2.89
C THR A 8 -9.81 -7.80 3.99
N GLY A 9 -10.47 -7.67 5.14
CA GLY A 9 -10.17 -8.48 6.32
C GLY A 9 -10.78 -9.87 6.28
N GLU A 10 -11.96 -10.08 5.69
CA GLU A 10 -12.67 -11.36 5.89
C GLU A 10 -13.56 -11.71 4.69
N LEU A 11 -12.95 -12.20 3.60
CA LEU A 11 -13.70 -12.93 2.59
C LEU A 11 -12.97 -14.22 2.23
N PHE A 12 -13.39 -15.30 2.90
CA PHE A 12 -13.12 -16.72 2.64
C PHE A 12 -11.64 -17.09 2.39
N SER A 13 -11.01 -17.74 3.37
CA SER A 13 -9.74 -18.48 3.24
C SER A 13 -8.45 -17.65 2.99
N TYR A 14 -8.30 -16.50 3.66
CA TYR A 14 -6.98 -15.88 3.80
C TYR A 14 -6.60 -15.78 5.28
N VAL A 15 -5.55 -16.51 5.67
CA VAL A 15 -4.79 -16.20 6.89
C VAL A 15 -4.37 -14.73 6.81
N ASP A 16 -4.65 -13.95 7.86
CA ASP A 16 -4.32 -12.53 7.92
C ASP A 16 -2.85 -12.33 7.54
N LEU A 17 -2.58 -11.29 6.76
CA LEU A 17 -1.22 -10.95 6.35
C LEU A 17 -0.35 -10.64 7.58
N GLU A 18 -0.96 -10.11 8.64
CA GLU A 18 -0.33 -9.90 9.94
C GLU A 18 0.02 -11.21 10.66
N ASP A 19 -0.71 -12.30 10.40
CA ASP A 19 -0.41 -13.63 10.91
C ASP A 19 0.64 -14.36 10.07
N ARG A 20 0.75 -14.03 8.78
CA ARG A 20 1.75 -14.61 7.86
C ARG A 20 3.15 -14.02 8.02
N VAL A 21 3.24 -12.73 8.33
CA VAL A 21 4.52 -12.02 8.44
C VAL A 21 4.94 -11.95 9.90
N ARG A 22 6.04 -12.61 10.27
CA ARG A 22 6.55 -12.61 11.65
C ARG A 22 6.74 -11.18 12.20
N LYS A 23 6.59 -11.02 13.52
CA LYS A 23 6.70 -9.72 14.20
C LYS A 23 8.08 -9.06 14.06
N ASP A 24 9.12 -9.87 13.94
CA ASP A 24 10.52 -9.47 13.76
C ASP A 24 10.94 -9.33 12.29
N HIS A 25 10.00 -9.50 11.35
CA HIS A 25 10.32 -9.45 9.93
C HIS A 25 10.66 -8.01 9.46
N PRO A 26 11.75 -7.80 8.71
CA PRO A 26 12.19 -6.46 8.28
C PRO A 26 11.16 -5.69 7.45
N LEU A 27 10.27 -6.40 6.72
CA LEU A 27 9.12 -5.79 6.03
C LEU A 27 8.25 -4.91 6.92
N ARG A 28 8.15 -5.20 8.23
CA ARG A 28 7.34 -4.38 9.14
C ARG A 28 7.95 -3.00 9.34
N ALA A 29 9.28 -2.92 9.50
CA ALA A 29 10.00 -1.65 9.59
C ALA A 29 9.96 -0.89 8.25
N ILE A 30 10.20 -1.60 7.13
CA ILE A 30 10.10 -1.02 5.78
C ILE A 30 8.70 -0.43 5.55
N ARG A 31 7.63 -1.15 5.95
CA ARG A 31 6.25 -0.67 5.83
C ARG A 31 6.04 0.65 6.59
N GLN A 32 6.60 0.80 7.78
CA GLN A 32 6.49 2.05 8.55
C GLN A 32 7.17 3.21 7.83
N ILE A 33 8.43 3.02 7.39
CA ILE A 33 9.21 4.02 6.67
C ILE A 33 8.49 4.45 5.38
N VAL A 34 8.00 3.48 4.61
CA VAL A 34 7.28 3.74 3.35
C VAL A 34 5.97 4.46 3.61
N ASN A 35 5.23 4.11 4.67
CA ASN A 35 4.00 4.83 5.02
C ASN A 35 4.27 6.30 5.34
N GLU A 36 5.30 6.58 6.14
CA GLU A 36 5.68 7.95 6.49
C GLU A 36 6.10 8.75 5.25
N ALA A 37 6.91 8.15 4.37
CA ALA A 37 7.29 8.77 3.11
C ALA A 37 6.07 9.05 2.21
N LEU A 38 5.14 8.11 2.09
CA LEU A 38 3.91 8.30 1.29
C LEU A 38 3.00 9.39 1.85
N VAL A 39 2.96 9.59 3.17
CA VAL A 39 2.26 10.73 3.78
C VAL A 39 2.91 12.05 3.37
N SER A 40 4.25 12.12 3.36
CA SER A 40 4.95 13.34 2.92
C SER A 40 4.71 13.66 1.43
N LEU A 41 4.48 12.64 0.60
CA LEU A 41 4.21 12.76 -0.84
C LEU A 41 2.72 12.91 -1.18
N GLU A 42 1.82 12.95 -0.20
CA GLU A 42 0.37 12.90 -0.42
C GLU A 42 -0.12 14.01 -1.36
N ARG A 43 0.43 15.22 -1.25
CA ARG A 43 0.07 16.35 -2.13
C ARG A 43 0.49 16.12 -3.58
N ASP A 44 1.68 15.59 -3.80
CA ASP A 44 2.21 15.32 -5.13
C ASP A 44 1.44 14.16 -5.79
N LEU A 45 1.13 13.12 -5.00
CA LEU A 45 0.35 11.99 -5.48
C LEU A 45 -1.11 12.36 -5.74
N ALA A 46 -1.68 13.30 -4.97
CA ALA A 46 -3.02 13.83 -5.22
C ALA A 46 -3.18 14.40 -6.63
N ALA A 47 -2.13 15.04 -7.17
CA ALA A 47 -2.12 15.58 -8.53
C ALA A 47 -2.15 14.50 -9.62
N LEU A 48 -1.76 13.26 -9.30
CA LEU A 48 -1.78 12.12 -10.23
C LEU A 48 -3.16 11.44 -10.32
N TYR A 49 -4.07 11.72 -9.39
CA TYR A 49 -5.41 11.14 -9.44
C TYR A 49 -6.22 11.75 -10.58
N SER A 50 -6.88 10.88 -11.35
CA SER A 50 -7.82 11.31 -12.38
C SER A 50 -8.94 12.16 -11.78
N PRO A 51 -9.23 13.35 -12.34
CA PRO A 51 -10.37 14.17 -11.93
C PRO A 51 -11.71 13.48 -12.23
N ILE A 52 -11.71 12.57 -13.21
CA ILE A 52 -12.86 11.76 -13.60
C ILE A 52 -12.80 10.43 -12.84
N ALA A 53 -13.94 9.96 -12.34
CA ALA A 53 -14.08 8.79 -11.46
C ALA A 53 -13.80 7.43 -12.13
N ARG A 54 -12.80 7.33 -13.01
CA ARG A 54 -12.32 6.04 -13.51
C ARG A 54 -11.69 5.28 -12.35
N PRO A 55 -12.07 4.02 -12.10
CA PRO A 55 -11.38 3.18 -11.13
C PRO A 55 -9.93 2.99 -11.59
N SER A 56 -9.00 3.63 -10.91
CA SER A 56 -7.56 3.43 -11.08
C SER A 56 -6.96 2.95 -9.77
N ILE A 57 -5.88 2.17 -9.86
CA ILE A 57 -5.09 1.82 -8.68
C ILE A 57 -4.47 3.12 -8.14
N ALA A 58 -4.59 3.34 -6.84
CA ALA A 58 -3.96 4.45 -6.14
C ALA A 58 -2.44 4.45 -6.39
N PRO A 59 -1.82 5.58 -6.79
CA PRO A 59 -0.36 5.67 -7.01
C PRO A 59 0.47 5.13 -5.84
N GLU A 60 0.02 5.36 -4.61
CA GLU A 60 0.62 4.87 -3.37
C GLU A 60 0.67 3.34 -3.32
N LYS A 61 -0.38 2.65 -3.81
CA LYS A 61 -0.44 1.17 -3.83
C LYS A 61 0.52 0.60 -4.87
N LEU A 62 0.64 1.27 -6.02
CA LEU A 62 1.59 0.89 -7.05
C LEU A 62 3.04 1.07 -6.59
N LEU A 63 3.36 2.18 -5.92
CA LEU A 63 4.68 2.41 -5.33
C LEU A 63 5.05 1.34 -4.29
N ARG A 64 4.12 0.99 -3.38
CA ARG A 64 4.35 -0.09 -2.41
C ARG A 64 4.63 -1.43 -3.09
N ALA A 65 3.88 -1.77 -4.14
CA ALA A 65 4.08 -3.01 -4.86
C ALA A 65 5.44 -3.07 -5.57
N MET A 66 5.84 -1.98 -6.22
CA MET A 66 7.16 -1.90 -6.87
C MET A 66 8.31 -1.98 -5.87
N LEU A 67 8.18 -1.31 -4.72
CA LEU A 67 9.18 -1.40 -3.65
C LEU A 67 9.27 -2.82 -3.09
N LEU A 68 8.13 -3.48 -2.89
CA LEU A 68 8.12 -4.87 -2.43
C LEU A 68 8.83 -5.79 -3.44
N GLN A 69 8.50 -5.66 -4.73
CA GLN A 69 9.15 -6.41 -5.80
C GLN A 69 10.65 -6.13 -5.90
N ALA A 70 11.10 -4.90 -5.68
CA ALA A 70 12.51 -4.53 -5.72
C ALA A 70 13.31 -5.11 -4.53
N ILE A 71 12.68 -5.22 -3.35
CA ILE A 71 13.34 -5.71 -2.13
C ILE A 71 13.25 -7.24 -2.02
N TYR A 72 12.21 -7.84 -2.59
CA TYR A 72 11.93 -9.28 -2.59
C TYR A 72 11.54 -9.74 -4.01
N PRO A 73 12.53 -9.99 -4.88
CA PRO A 73 12.29 -10.40 -6.27
C PRO A 73 11.74 -11.83 -6.40
#